data_AF-A0A378N9R8-F1
#
_entry.id   AF-A0A378N9R8-F1
#
_cell.length_a   1.000
_cell.length_b   1.000
_cell.length_c   1.000
_cell.angle_alpha   90.00
_cell.angle_beta   90.00
_cell.angle_gamma   90.00
#
_symmetry.space_group_name_H-M   'P 1'
#
loop_
_entity.id
_entity.type
_entity.pdbx_description
1 polymer ?
#
loop_
_entity_poly.entity_id
_entity_poly.type
_entity_poly.pdbx_seq_one_letter_code
_entity_poly.pdbx_strand_id
1 'polypeptide(L)'
;MLESDKQLFSGYTQTLEPRVQYIYRPYKDQSDIGSKAHRSVSLGYDSALLQNDYFSLFNDRRYSGLDRISSANLVTAGGTTRFFKEATGEEVFNFSLGQTYYISPSKIDDTSDNSTKGHTTSWAAESNWKFHKNWNWHGSYQYDTRLNQTALANMSLQYKPQSDKLIQLNYRYASKDYINQNLNTNKYGQSIKQVGGVLGWELTDKVSVMTSYYHDLALKKTGGRANFA
;
A
#
# COMPACT_ATOMS: atom_id res chain seq x y z
N MET A 1 -22.37 8.74 -5.96
CA MET A 1 -21.91 9.25 -4.65
C MET A 1 -23.14 9.30 -3.76
N LEU A 2 -23.07 8.72 -2.55
CA LEU A 2 -24.12 8.90 -1.55
C LEU A 2 -23.64 9.97 -0.57
N GLU A 3 -24.40 11.05 -0.49
CA GLU A 3 -24.27 12.07 0.55
C GLU A 3 -25.21 11.68 1.71
N SER A 4 -24.77 11.84 2.96
CA SER A 4 -25.62 11.53 4.11
C SER A 4 -26.34 12.78 4.59
N ASP A 5 -27.67 12.74 4.63
CA ASP A 5 -28.51 13.84 5.16
C ASP A 5 -28.32 14.09 6.67
N LYS A 6 -27.60 13.21 7.38
CA LYS A 6 -27.29 13.39 8.82
C LYS A 6 -25.83 13.79 8.99
N GLN A 7 -25.60 15.04 9.40
CA GLN A 7 -24.28 15.51 9.81
C GLN A 7 -23.84 14.81 11.10
N LEU A 8 -22.88 13.88 11.01
CA LEU A 8 -22.26 13.26 12.19
C LEU A 8 -21.41 14.26 12.99
N PHE A 9 -20.90 15.31 12.33
CA PHE A 9 -20.13 16.39 12.92
C PHE A 9 -20.55 17.72 12.31
N SER A 10 -20.88 18.72 13.13
CA SER A 10 -21.24 20.05 12.67
C SER A 10 -20.04 20.73 11.99
N GLY A 11 -20.27 21.39 10.85
CA GLY A 11 -19.23 22.07 10.07
C GLY A 11 -18.46 21.17 9.10
N TYR A 12 -18.88 19.91 8.94
CA TYR A 12 -18.28 18.95 8.01
C TYR A 12 -19.33 18.27 7.14
N THR A 13 -19.05 18.21 5.84
CA THR A 13 -19.80 17.40 4.88
C THR A 13 -19.16 16.03 4.76
N GLN A 14 -19.95 14.97 4.96
CA GLN A 14 -19.49 13.59 4.79
C GLN A 14 -20.00 13.02 3.46
N THR A 15 -19.11 12.39 2.72
CA THR A 15 -19.47 11.57 1.55
C THR A 15 -19.11 10.10 1.77
N LEU A 16 -19.93 9.22 1.20
CA LEU A 16 -19.64 7.78 1.13
C LEU A 16 -19.61 7.35 -0.35
N GLU A 17 -18.48 6.76 -0.72
CA GLU A 17 -18.16 6.30 -2.08
C GLU A 17 -18.01 4.78 -2.06
N PRO A 18 -19.12 4.00 -2.09
CA PRO A 18 -19.04 2.56 -2.23
C PRO A 18 -18.57 2.19 -3.64
N ARG A 19 -17.76 1.14 -3.75
CA ARG A 19 -17.26 0.62 -5.04
C ARG A 19 -17.22 -0.90 -5.03
N VAL A 20 -17.77 -1.50 -6.08
CA VAL A 20 -17.71 -2.94 -6.33
C VAL A 20 -17.20 -3.17 -7.75
N GLN A 21 -16.33 -4.16 -7.92
CA GLN A 21 -15.76 -4.56 -9.20
C GLN A 21 -15.75 -6.08 -9.28
N TYR A 22 -16.20 -6.61 -10.40
CA TYR A 22 -16.05 -8.02 -10.75
C TYR A 22 -15.09 -8.14 -11.92
N ILE A 23 -14.15 -9.08 -11.81
CA ILE A 23 -13.19 -9.38 -12.86
C ILE A 23 -13.27 -10.86 -13.19
N TYR A 24 -13.54 -11.14 -14.46
CA TYR A 24 -13.45 -12.46 -15.04
C TYR A 24 -12.44 -12.47 -16.19
N ARG A 25 -11.48 -13.39 -16.11
CA ARG A 25 -10.52 -13.71 -17.16
C ARG A 25 -10.37 -15.22 -17.22
N PRO A 26 -10.72 -15.85 -18.36
CA PRO A 26 -10.58 -17.30 -18.50
C PRO A 26 -9.11 -17.71 -18.37
N TYR A 27 -8.89 -18.92 -17.90
CA TYR A 27 -7.56 -19.52 -17.86
C TYR A 27 -7.06 -19.78 -19.28
N LYS A 28 -5.78 -19.45 -19.50
CA LYS A 28 -4.98 -19.90 -20.65
C LYS A 28 -3.61 -20.30 -20.14
N ASP A 29 -3.17 -21.48 -20.53
CA ASP A 29 -1.84 -21.99 -20.23
C ASP A 29 -0.79 -21.10 -20.90
N GLN A 30 0.11 -20.53 -20.08
CA GLN A 30 1.20 -19.65 -20.50
C GLN A 30 2.57 -20.28 -20.15
N SER A 31 2.63 -21.60 -19.94
CA SER A 31 3.87 -22.34 -19.66
C SER A 31 4.93 -22.16 -20.75
N ASP A 32 4.52 -21.94 -22.01
CA ASP A 32 5.41 -21.70 -23.15
C ASP A 32 5.81 -20.23 -23.37
N ILE A 33 5.35 -19.30 -22.52
CA ILE A 33 5.68 -17.86 -22.59
C ILE A 33 6.65 -17.48 -21.46
N GLY A 34 7.91 -17.22 -21.81
CA GLY A 34 8.99 -16.84 -20.88
C GLY A 34 10.07 -17.93 -20.68
N SER A 35 11.20 -17.57 -20.06
CA SER A 35 12.40 -18.42 -20.03
C SER A 35 12.19 -19.70 -19.20
N LYS A 36 12.64 -20.85 -19.73
CA LYS A 36 12.67 -22.18 -19.09
C LYS A 36 13.59 -22.29 -17.85
N ALA A 37 14.18 -21.18 -17.40
CA ALA A 37 14.98 -21.15 -16.17
C ALA A 37 14.04 -21.03 -14.96
N HIS A 38 13.61 -22.19 -14.48
CA HIS A 38 12.91 -22.36 -13.21
C HIS A 38 13.64 -21.68 -12.04
N ARG A 39 12.85 -21.14 -11.09
CA ARG A 39 13.19 -20.68 -9.73
C ARG A 39 13.13 -19.18 -9.47
N SER A 40 12.24 -18.44 -10.12
CA SER A 40 12.12 -17.02 -9.82
C SER A 40 10.71 -16.48 -9.93
N VAL A 41 10.31 -15.73 -8.90
CA VAL A 41 9.09 -14.91 -8.86
C VAL A 41 9.29 -13.56 -9.58
N SER A 42 10.39 -13.39 -10.32
CA SER A 42 10.52 -12.39 -11.39
C SER A 42 9.98 -12.99 -12.69
N LEU A 43 8.67 -12.94 -12.85
CA LEU A 43 7.96 -13.61 -13.93
C LEU A 43 7.86 -12.74 -15.20
N GLY A 44 9.01 -12.32 -15.76
CA GLY A 44 9.13 -11.50 -16.98
C GLY A 44 10.39 -10.62 -16.98
N TYR A 45 10.75 -10.03 -18.14
CA TYR A 45 11.89 -9.09 -18.21
C TYR A 45 11.67 -7.83 -17.33
N ASP A 46 10.41 -7.46 -17.04
CA ASP A 46 10.02 -6.29 -16.23
C ASP A 46 8.71 -6.50 -15.40
N SER A 47 8.45 -7.73 -14.96
CA SER A 47 7.23 -8.06 -14.18
C SER A 47 7.53 -8.19 -12.68
N ALA A 48 7.04 -7.22 -11.91
CA ALA A 48 7.03 -7.22 -10.46
C ALA A 48 5.57 -7.22 -9.93
N LEU A 49 5.37 -7.81 -8.76
CA LEU A 49 4.12 -7.68 -8.02
C LEU A 49 3.94 -6.22 -7.57
N LEU A 50 2.83 -5.61 -7.95
CA LEU A 50 2.54 -4.22 -7.57
C LEU A 50 2.32 -4.13 -6.06
N GLN A 51 2.82 -3.05 -5.45
CA GLN A 51 2.52 -2.74 -4.05
C GLN A 51 1.02 -2.44 -3.95
N ASN A 52 0.31 -3.24 -3.15
CA ASN A 52 -1.13 -3.17 -3.05
C ASN A 52 -1.56 -2.16 -1.98
N ASP A 53 -1.62 -0.89 -2.35
CA ASP A 53 -2.36 0.11 -1.57
C ASP A 53 -3.87 -0.07 -1.83
N TYR A 54 -4.76 0.60 -1.09
CA TYR A 54 -6.21 0.39 -1.21
C TYR A 54 -6.71 0.54 -2.66
N PHE A 55 -6.21 1.55 -3.38
CA PHE A 55 -6.57 1.81 -4.77
C PHE A 55 -6.11 0.68 -5.71
N SER A 56 -5.03 -0.01 -5.37
CA SER A 56 -4.53 -1.17 -6.12
C SER A 56 -5.46 -2.39 -6.03
N LEU A 57 -6.36 -2.47 -5.01
CA LEU A 57 -7.35 -3.56 -4.94
C LEU A 57 -8.33 -3.57 -6.12
N PHE A 58 -8.59 -2.39 -6.70
CA PHE A 58 -9.48 -2.24 -7.85
C PHE A 58 -8.72 -2.22 -9.19
N ASN A 59 -7.42 -2.48 -9.15
CA ASN A 59 -6.61 -2.55 -10.35
C ASN A 59 -6.93 -3.87 -11.07
N ASP A 60 -7.04 -3.81 -12.40
CA ASP A 60 -7.36 -4.99 -13.20
C ASP A 60 -6.17 -5.98 -13.28
N ARG A 61 -4.96 -5.54 -12.93
CA ARG A 61 -3.72 -6.31 -13.04
C ARG A 61 -3.03 -6.52 -11.69
N ARG A 62 -2.59 -7.76 -11.49
CA ARG A 62 -1.85 -8.21 -10.30
C ARG A 62 -0.32 -8.10 -10.45
N TYR A 63 0.16 -7.93 -11.68
CA TYR A 63 1.57 -7.86 -12.06
C TYR A 63 1.79 -6.64 -12.97
N SER A 64 2.98 -6.03 -12.92
CA SER A 64 3.42 -5.10 -13.97
C SER A 64 3.78 -5.87 -15.25
N GLY A 65 3.70 -5.20 -16.41
CA GLY A 65 4.05 -5.76 -17.72
C GLY A 65 2.89 -6.43 -18.47
N LEU A 66 3.22 -7.00 -19.64
CA LEU A 66 2.29 -7.71 -20.54
C LEU A 66 2.61 -9.21 -20.67
N ASP A 67 3.73 -9.67 -20.10
CA ASP A 67 4.27 -11.01 -20.38
C ASP A 67 3.51 -12.13 -19.67
N ARG A 68 2.86 -11.86 -18.53
CA ARG A 68 2.07 -12.85 -17.78
C ARG A 68 0.75 -12.28 -17.29
N ILE A 69 -0.36 -12.76 -17.85
CA ILE A 69 -1.73 -12.37 -17.47
C ILE A 69 -2.37 -13.53 -16.70
N SER A 70 -2.54 -13.39 -15.38
CA SER A 70 -3.18 -14.44 -14.58
C SER A 70 -4.68 -14.55 -14.86
N SER A 71 -5.20 -15.78 -14.82
CA SER A 71 -6.64 -16.02 -14.79
C SER A 71 -7.23 -15.31 -13.58
N ALA A 72 -8.44 -14.79 -13.72
CA ALA A 72 -9.08 -14.03 -12.66
C ALA A 72 -10.56 -14.39 -12.61
N ASN A 73 -11.04 -14.71 -11.43
CA ASN A 73 -12.45 -14.79 -11.14
C ASN A 73 -12.59 -14.28 -9.72
N LEU A 74 -12.74 -12.97 -9.59
CA LEU A 74 -12.68 -12.29 -8.32
C LEU A 74 -13.69 -11.14 -8.25
N VAL A 75 -14.13 -10.86 -7.03
CA VAL A 75 -14.98 -9.72 -6.70
C VAL A 75 -14.22 -8.87 -5.70
N THR A 76 -13.98 -7.61 -6.04
CA THR A 76 -13.48 -6.60 -5.10
C THR A 76 -14.64 -5.73 -4.66
N ALA A 77 -14.83 -5.61 -3.36
CA ALA A 77 -15.79 -4.69 -2.75
C ALA A 77 -15.05 -3.79 -1.77
N GLY A 78 -15.38 -2.51 -1.75
CA GLY A 78 -14.82 -1.57 -0.81
C GLY A 78 -15.59 -0.27 -0.81
N GLY A 79 -15.13 0.66 0.02
CA GLY A 79 -15.70 1.99 0.06
C GLY A 79 -14.74 2.97 0.68
N THR A 80 -14.92 4.23 0.29
CA THR A 80 -14.21 5.36 0.88
C THR A 80 -15.22 6.28 1.52
N THR A 81 -14.99 6.67 2.78
CA THR A 81 -15.67 7.82 3.37
C THR A 81 -14.72 9.01 3.39
N ARG A 82 -15.25 10.18 3.07
CA ARG A 82 -14.49 11.44 3.06
C ARG A 82 -15.23 12.48 3.88
N PHE A 83 -14.48 13.36 4.52
CA PHE A 83 -15.00 14.50 5.26
C PHE A 83 -14.37 15.78 4.75
N PHE A 84 -15.22 16.74 4.43
CA PHE A 84 -14.85 18.05 3.90
C PHE A 84 -15.27 19.12 4.90
N LYS A 85 -14.42 20.14 5.12
CA LYS A 85 -14.80 21.33 5.90
C LYS A 85 -15.81 22.14 5.09
N GLU A 86 -16.99 22.39 5.64
CA GLU A 86 -18.04 23.17 4.95
C GLU A 86 -17.58 24.57 4.56
N ALA A 87 -16.84 25.23 5.44
CA ALA A 87 -16.38 26.61 5.23
C ALA A 87 -15.39 26.77 4.06
N THR A 88 -14.71 25.71 3.63
CA THR A 88 -13.60 25.79 2.65
C THR A 88 -13.70 24.78 1.52
N GLY A 89 -14.52 23.74 1.65
CA GLY A 89 -14.53 22.58 0.76
C GLY A 89 -13.28 21.69 0.85
N GLU A 90 -12.36 21.95 1.80
CA GLU A 90 -11.14 21.16 1.95
C GLU A 90 -11.44 19.77 2.52
N GLU A 91 -10.96 18.71 1.85
CA GLU A 91 -10.94 17.36 2.41
C GLU A 91 -9.93 17.29 3.56
N VAL A 92 -10.44 16.95 4.76
CA VAL A 92 -9.64 16.83 5.98
C VAL A 92 -9.41 15.39 6.40
N PHE A 93 -10.30 14.48 6.03
CA PHE A 93 -10.18 13.09 6.41
C PHE A 93 -10.73 12.21 5.31
N ASN A 94 -10.02 11.13 5.02
CA ASN A 94 -10.57 9.99 4.31
C ASN A 94 -10.19 8.69 5.00
N PHE A 95 -11.09 7.73 4.87
CA PHE A 95 -10.85 6.36 5.24
C PHE A 95 -11.41 5.45 4.16
N SER A 96 -10.55 4.56 3.70
CA SER A 96 -10.82 3.60 2.65
C SER A 96 -10.61 2.20 3.17
N LEU A 97 -11.56 1.31 2.93
CA LEU A 97 -11.46 -0.10 3.28
C LEU A 97 -11.99 -0.95 2.13
N GLY A 98 -11.21 -1.95 1.73
CA GLY A 98 -11.56 -2.83 0.63
C GLY A 98 -11.15 -4.27 0.89
N GLN A 99 -11.88 -5.17 0.26
CA GLN A 99 -11.67 -6.59 0.28
C GLN A 99 -11.79 -7.15 -1.14
N THR A 100 -10.86 -7.98 -1.53
CA THR A 100 -10.97 -8.83 -2.72
C THR A 100 -11.27 -10.25 -2.32
N TYR A 101 -12.31 -10.84 -2.88
CA TYR A 101 -12.69 -12.24 -2.75
C TYR A 101 -12.40 -12.99 -4.05
N TYR A 102 -11.57 -14.02 -3.98
CA TYR A 102 -11.23 -14.86 -5.14
C TYR A 102 -12.22 -16.04 -5.22
N ILE A 103 -13.11 -16.00 -6.22
CA ILE A 103 -14.10 -17.05 -6.48
C ILE A 103 -13.41 -18.32 -6.97
N SER A 104 -12.40 -18.19 -7.83
CA SER A 104 -11.54 -19.32 -8.21
C SER A 104 -10.06 -18.99 -8.02
N PRO A 105 -9.20 -20.00 -7.85
CA PRO A 105 -7.77 -19.81 -7.90
C PRO A 105 -7.33 -18.99 -9.13
N SER A 106 -6.51 -17.96 -8.90
CA SER A 106 -5.79 -17.28 -9.97
C SER A 106 -4.57 -18.13 -10.31
N LYS A 107 -4.47 -18.53 -11.59
CA LYS A 107 -3.43 -19.41 -12.13
C LYS A 107 -2.83 -18.81 -13.38
N ILE A 108 -1.55 -19.10 -13.60
CA ILE A 108 -0.80 -18.76 -14.81
C ILE A 108 -0.39 -20.02 -15.58
N ASP A 109 -0.14 -21.11 -14.84
CA ASP A 109 0.10 -22.46 -15.34
C ASP A 109 -0.45 -23.49 -14.32
N ASP A 110 -0.28 -24.78 -14.61
CA ASP A 110 -0.76 -25.88 -13.76
C ASP A 110 0.19 -26.23 -12.59
N THR A 111 1.27 -25.47 -12.38
CA THR A 111 2.19 -25.68 -11.26
C THR A 111 1.56 -25.17 -9.96
N SER A 112 1.62 -25.98 -8.90
CA SER A 112 1.03 -25.63 -7.59
C SER A 112 1.56 -24.32 -7.00
N ASP A 113 2.81 -23.97 -7.31
CA ASP A 113 3.48 -22.78 -6.80
C ASP A 113 2.99 -21.50 -7.50
N ASN A 114 2.42 -21.63 -8.70
CA ASN A 114 1.89 -20.54 -9.52
C ASN A 114 0.35 -20.42 -9.44
N SER A 115 -0.27 -21.16 -8.52
CA SER A 115 -1.70 -21.11 -8.23
C SER A 115 -1.95 -20.54 -6.84
N THR A 116 -2.91 -19.63 -6.70
CA THR A 116 -3.44 -19.31 -5.37
C THR A 116 -4.21 -20.51 -4.80
N LYS A 117 -4.07 -20.81 -3.51
CA LYS A 117 -4.79 -21.94 -2.89
C LYS A 117 -6.23 -21.57 -2.54
N GLY A 118 -7.21 -22.19 -3.20
CA GLY A 118 -8.63 -22.11 -2.83
C GLY A 118 -9.27 -20.71 -2.92
N HIS A 119 -10.38 -20.53 -2.20
CA HIS A 119 -10.99 -19.22 -1.98
C HIS A 119 -10.12 -18.42 -1.01
N THR A 120 -9.60 -17.28 -1.47
CA THR A 120 -8.73 -16.43 -0.66
C THR A 120 -9.31 -15.04 -0.59
N THR A 121 -8.95 -14.29 0.45
CA THR A 121 -9.31 -12.88 0.58
C THR A 121 -8.09 -12.01 0.83
N SER A 122 -8.12 -10.81 0.31
CA SER A 122 -7.11 -9.80 0.62
C SER A 122 -7.81 -8.54 1.08
N TRP A 123 -7.34 -7.96 2.18
CA TRP A 123 -7.89 -6.73 2.74
C TRP A 123 -6.85 -5.64 2.61
N ALA A 124 -7.29 -4.44 2.26
CA ALA A 124 -6.47 -3.25 2.34
C ALA A 124 -7.29 -2.11 2.96
N ALA A 125 -6.62 -1.33 3.81
CA ALA A 125 -7.16 -0.14 4.41
C ALA A 125 -6.17 1.01 4.21
N GLU A 126 -6.70 2.20 3.98
CA GLU A 126 -5.92 3.42 3.86
C GLU A 126 -6.67 4.56 4.53
N SER A 127 -5.93 5.49 5.13
CA SER A 127 -6.53 6.65 5.73
C SER A 127 -5.57 7.83 5.73
N ASN A 128 -6.13 9.00 5.46
CA ASN A 128 -5.44 10.28 5.48
C ASN A 128 -6.19 11.22 6.40
N TRP A 129 -5.50 11.95 7.28
CA TRP A 129 -6.12 12.84 8.23
C TRP A 129 -5.31 14.12 8.48
N LYS A 130 -5.87 15.25 8.04
CA LYS A 130 -5.43 16.60 8.37
C LYS A 130 -6.20 17.11 9.58
N PHE A 131 -5.89 16.59 10.76
CA PHE A 131 -6.59 16.95 12.00
C PHE A 131 -6.25 18.36 12.51
N HIS A 132 -5.20 18.99 11.99
CA HIS A 132 -4.83 20.37 12.30
C HIS A 132 -4.16 21.02 11.08
N LYS A 133 -4.15 22.36 10.99
CA LYS A 133 -3.53 23.11 9.88
C LYS A 133 -2.05 22.80 9.62
N ASN A 134 -1.36 22.25 10.61
CA ASN A 134 0.06 21.92 10.54
C ASN A 134 0.33 20.42 10.68
N TRP A 135 -0.69 19.59 10.94
CA TRP A 135 -0.51 18.17 11.17
C TRP A 135 -1.25 17.35 10.11
N ASN A 136 -0.54 16.37 9.56
CA ASN A 136 -1.08 15.40 8.63
C ASN A 136 -0.66 13.99 9.08
N TRP A 137 -1.61 13.08 9.09
CA TRP A 137 -1.36 11.67 9.33
C TRP A 137 -1.79 10.87 8.10
N HIS A 138 -0.99 9.86 7.75
CA HIS A 138 -1.30 8.90 6.71
C HIS A 138 -1.04 7.50 7.25
N GLY A 139 -1.94 6.57 6.98
CA GLY A 139 -1.77 5.17 7.32
C GLY A 139 -2.26 4.26 6.20
N SER A 140 -1.50 3.21 5.91
CA SER A 140 -1.91 2.14 5.02
C SER A 140 -1.65 0.77 5.66
N TYR A 141 -2.54 -0.18 5.42
CA TYR A 141 -2.49 -1.50 6.01
C TYR A 141 -3.01 -2.54 5.04
N GLN A 142 -2.29 -3.66 4.92
CA GLN A 142 -2.66 -4.77 4.06
C GLN A 142 -2.61 -6.09 4.83
N TYR A 143 -3.70 -6.84 4.80
CA TYR A 143 -3.79 -8.19 5.33
C TYR A 143 -4.01 -9.20 4.21
N ASP A 144 -3.17 -10.23 4.19
CA ASP A 144 -3.24 -11.29 3.19
C ASP A 144 -3.62 -12.62 3.85
N THR A 145 -4.83 -13.10 3.60
CA THR A 145 -5.30 -14.36 4.22
C THR A 145 -4.54 -15.58 3.69
N ARG A 146 -3.86 -15.48 2.54
CA ARG A 146 -2.99 -16.54 2.02
C ARG A 146 -1.76 -16.76 2.89
N LEU A 147 -1.27 -15.67 3.49
CA LEU A 147 -0.13 -15.66 4.41
C LEU A 147 -0.57 -15.74 5.88
N ASN A 148 -1.89 -15.67 6.13
CA ASN A 148 -2.51 -15.57 7.44
C ASN A 148 -1.83 -14.54 8.37
N GLN A 149 -1.44 -13.40 7.81
CA GLN A 149 -0.74 -12.34 8.54
C GLN A 149 -0.86 -10.99 7.83
N THR A 150 -0.51 -9.92 8.56
CA THR A 150 -0.25 -8.60 7.97
C THR A 150 0.85 -8.70 6.93
N ALA A 151 0.56 -8.31 5.69
CA ALA A 151 1.53 -8.23 4.61
C ALA A 151 2.35 -6.95 4.71
N LEU A 152 1.66 -5.81 4.77
CA LEU A 152 2.25 -4.47 4.82
C LEU A 152 1.54 -3.61 5.86
N ALA A 153 2.28 -2.73 6.52
CA ALA A 153 1.72 -1.62 7.27
C ALA A 153 2.64 -0.41 7.17
N ASN A 154 2.09 0.75 6.85
CA ASN A 154 2.83 2.00 6.81
C ASN A 154 2.06 3.05 7.61
N MET A 155 2.78 3.88 8.34
CA MET A 155 2.23 5.01 9.06
C MET A 155 3.19 6.19 8.91
N SER A 156 2.64 7.37 8.66
CA SER A 156 3.38 8.63 8.57
C SER A 156 2.64 9.67 9.38
N LEU A 157 3.37 10.37 10.24
CA LEU A 157 2.89 11.54 10.95
C LEU A 157 3.80 12.71 10.59
N GLN A 158 3.21 13.74 10.02
CA GLN A 158 3.90 14.92 9.55
C GLN A 158 3.42 16.15 10.32
N TYR A 159 4.38 16.95 10.77
CA TYR A 159 4.19 18.27 11.34
C TYR A 159 4.92 19.31 10.50
N LYS A 160 4.17 20.30 10.00
CA LYS A 160 4.67 21.38 9.14
C LYS A 160 4.25 22.72 9.74
N PRO A 161 4.99 23.28 10.73
CA PRO A 161 4.61 24.52 11.41
C PRO A 161 4.61 25.73 10.47
N GLN A 162 5.52 25.74 9.50
CA GLN A 162 5.70 26.78 8.49
C GLN A 162 6.07 26.14 7.14
N SER A 163 6.08 26.91 6.05
CA SER A 163 6.36 26.39 4.70
C SER A 163 7.75 25.75 4.56
N ASP A 164 8.71 26.24 5.34
CA ASP A 164 10.16 25.99 5.38
C ASP A 164 10.59 24.98 6.47
N LYS A 165 9.65 24.50 7.28
CA LYS A 165 9.93 23.61 8.42
C LYS A 165 9.09 22.35 8.33
N LEU A 166 9.74 21.20 8.45
CA LEU A 166 9.11 19.89 8.32
C LEU A 166 9.67 18.93 9.36
N ILE A 167 8.78 18.29 10.09
CA ILE A 167 9.08 17.14 10.93
C ILE A 167 8.20 16.00 10.46
N GLN A 168 8.79 14.84 10.18
CA GLN A 168 8.03 13.66 9.77
C GLN A 168 8.53 12.44 10.51
N LEU A 169 7.60 11.64 11.02
CA LEU A 169 7.85 10.34 11.61
C LEU A 169 7.19 9.30 10.74
N ASN A 170 7.93 8.25 10.40
CA ASN A 170 7.49 7.18 9.53
C ASN A 170 7.70 5.84 10.21
N TYR A 171 6.75 4.93 10.06
CA TYR A 171 6.86 3.53 10.41
C TYR A 171 6.49 2.68 9.20
N ARG A 172 7.31 1.66 8.91
CA ARG A 172 7.10 0.73 7.81
C ARG A 172 7.30 -0.70 8.29
N TYR A 173 6.36 -1.55 7.92
CA TYR A 173 6.38 -2.99 8.15
C TYR A 173 6.12 -3.74 6.85
N ALA A 174 6.92 -4.78 6.61
CA ALA A 174 6.64 -5.78 5.60
C ALA A 174 6.98 -7.16 6.17
N SER A 175 6.03 -8.10 6.12
CA SER A 175 6.28 -9.44 6.68
C SER A 175 7.31 -10.21 5.87
N LYS A 176 8.00 -11.16 6.52
CA LYS A 176 8.97 -12.02 5.87
C LYS A 176 8.34 -12.78 4.71
N ASP A 177 7.15 -13.33 4.91
CA ASP A 177 6.49 -14.15 3.88
C ASP A 177 5.94 -13.29 2.74
N TYR A 178 5.53 -12.04 3.03
CA TYR A 178 5.28 -11.06 1.97
C TYR A 178 6.55 -10.76 1.18
N ILE A 179 7.71 -10.64 1.82
CA ILE A 179 8.96 -10.41 1.08
C ILE A 179 9.33 -11.64 0.26
N ASN A 180 9.24 -12.85 0.83
CA ASN A 180 9.60 -14.10 0.18
C ASN A 180 8.69 -14.44 -1.01
N GLN A 181 7.39 -14.13 -0.94
CA GLN A 181 6.49 -14.36 -2.09
C GLN A 181 6.75 -13.37 -3.24
N ASN A 182 7.44 -12.25 -3.00
CA ASN A 182 7.66 -11.19 -3.97
C ASN A 182 9.12 -11.12 -4.46
N LEU A 183 10.07 -11.77 -3.77
CA LEU A 183 11.51 -11.75 -4.08
C LEU A 183 12.08 -13.17 -4.11
N ASN A 184 12.97 -13.45 -5.07
CA ASN A 184 13.63 -14.76 -5.22
C ASN A 184 14.43 -15.20 -4.00
N THR A 185 15.08 -14.25 -3.33
CA THR A 185 15.86 -14.49 -2.13
C THR A 185 15.70 -13.31 -1.19
N ASN A 186 15.11 -13.54 -0.02
CA ASN A 186 15.19 -12.59 1.07
C ASN A 186 16.59 -12.69 1.68
N LYS A 187 17.52 -11.85 1.21
CA LYS A 187 18.94 -11.82 1.64
C LYS A 187 19.11 -11.76 3.16
N TYR A 188 18.13 -11.21 3.88
CA TYR A 188 18.15 -11.09 5.33
C TYR A 188 17.25 -12.08 6.06
N GLY A 189 16.44 -12.87 5.34
CA GLY A 189 15.61 -13.94 5.90
C GLY A 189 14.60 -13.48 6.97
N GLN A 190 14.14 -12.23 6.93
CA GLN A 190 13.33 -11.62 7.99
C GLN A 190 12.31 -10.59 7.45
N SER A 191 11.44 -10.09 8.33
CA SER A 191 10.54 -8.97 8.07
C SER A 191 11.26 -7.63 8.08
N ILE A 192 10.75 -6.65 7.33
CA ILE A 192 11.15 -5.24 7.50
C ILE A 192 10.32 -4.65 8.65
N LYS A 193 10.98 -4.04 9.62
CA LYS A 193 10.36 -3.24 10.69
C LYS A 193 11.20 -1.99 10.87
N GLN A 194 10.77 -0.88 10.30
CA GLN A 194 11.58 0.33 10.26
C GLN A 194 10.80 1.49 10.87
N VAL A 195 11.46 2.24 11.74
CA VAL A 195 11.00 3.56 12.19
C VAL A 195 11.99 4.59 11.70
N GLY A 196 11.52 5.75 11.28
CA GLY A 196 12.37 6.82 10.80
C GLY A 196 11.81 8.19 11.07
N GLY A 197 12.71 9.16 11.16
CA GLY A 197 12.40 10.57 11.31
C GLY A 197 13.09 11.38 10.22
N VAL A 198 12.41 12.40 9.73
CA VAL A 198 12.98 13.42 8.85
C VAL A 198 12.74 14.78 9.48
N LEU A 199 13.79 15.60 9.54
CA LEU A 199 13.74 16.99 9.97
C LEU A 199 14.27 17.86 8.82
N GLY A 200 13.43 18.75 8.31
CA GLY A 200 13.81 19.79 7.36
C GLY A 200 13.62 21.16 8.00
N TRP A 201 14.64 21.99 7.96
CA TRP A 201 14.65 23.30 8.59
C TRP A 201 15.46 24.31 7.78
N GLU A 202 14.85 25.42 7.38
CA GLU A 202 15.59 26.59 6.91
C GLU A 202 16.08 27.39 8.12
N LEU A 203 17.40 27.49 8.27
CA LEU A 203 18.02 28.24 9.38
C LEU A 203 18.12 29.73 9.06
N THR A 204 18.23 30.06 7.76
CA THR A 204 18.23 31.42 7.20
C THR A 204 17.67 31.37 5.78
N ASP A 205 17.40 32.53 5.17
CA ASP A 205 16.95 32.67 3.76
C ASP A 205 17.90 32.05 2.71
N LYS A 206 19.10 31.61 3.13
CA LYS A 206 20.13 31.04 2.24
C LYS A 206 20.66 29.67 2.68
N VAL A 207 20.23 29.15 3.83
CA VAL A 207 20.79 27.93 4.41
C VAL A 207 19.68 27.02 4.89
N SER A 208 19.66 25.81 4.33
CA SER A 208 18.71 24.76 4.67
C SER A 208 19.41 23.52 5.22
N VAL A 209 18.78 22.87 6.20
CA VAL A 209 19.28 21.63 6.78
C VAL A 209 18.19 20.57 6.65
N MET A 210 18.54 19.43 6.06
CA MET A 210 17.68 18.26 6.02
C MET A 210 18.42 17.07 6.62
N THR A 211 17.86 16.53 7.70
CA THR A 211 18.38 15.35 8.39
C THR A 211 17.36 14.24 8.29
N SER A 212 17.83 13.02 8.04
CA SER A 212 16.99 11.84 8.06
C SER A 212 17.68 10.73 8.84
N TYR A 213 16.91 10.08 9.70
CA TYR A 213 17.39 8.99 10.53
C TYR A 213 16.40 7.84 10.48
N TYR A 214 16.90 6.65 10.22
CA TYR A 214 16.09 5.45 10.17
C TYR A 214 16.71 4.34 11.01
N HIS A 215 15.86 3.58 11.68
CA HIS A 215 16.25 2.46 12.52
C HIS A 215 15.46 1.22 12.13
N ASP A 216 16.19 0.15 11.80
CA ASP A 216 15.62 -1.17 11.53
C ASP A 216 15.54 -1.96 12.84
N LEU A 217 14.31 -2.14 13.32
CA LEU A 217 13.98 -2.87 14.54
C LEU A 217 14.13 -4.39 14.38
N ALA A 218 14.11 -4.93 13.15
CA ALA A 218 14.30 -6.36 12.91
C ALA A 218 15.79 -6.75 13.00
N LEU A 219 16.69 -5.88 12.52
CA LEU A 219 18.14 -6.10 12.57
C LEU A 219 18.86 -5.43 13.74
N LYS A 220 18.17 -4.57 14.49
CA LYS A 220 18.80 -3.62 15.42
C LYS A 220 19.91 -2.80 14.76
N LYS A 221 19.77 -2.46 13.47
CA LYS A 221 20.75 -1.68 12.70
C LYS A 221 20.24 -0.26 12.48
N THR A 222 21.14 0.72 12.59
CA THR A 222 20.89 2.14 12.37
C THR A 222 21.40 2.56 10.99
N GLY A 223 20.69 3.50 10.34
CA GLY A 223 21.14 4.15 9.12
C GLY A 223 20.60 5.57 9.06
N GLY A 224 21.48 6.56 8.89
CA GLY A 224 21.10 7.97 8.79
C GLY A 224 21.88 8.67 7.68
N ARG A 225 21.27 9.69 7.09
CA ARG A 225 21.91 10.55 6.09
C ARG A 225 21.52 12.00 6.36
N ALA A 226 22.53 12.86 6.45
CA ALA A 226 22.38 14.31 6.54
C ALA A 226 22.92 14.91 5.25
N ASN A 227 22.12 15.77 4.61
CA ASN A 227 22.55 16.55 3.45
C ASN A 227 22.46 18.03 3.83
N PHE A 228 23.47 18.80 3.43
CA PHE A 228 23.56 20.24 3.68
C PHE A 228 23.53 20.95 2.32
N ALA A 229 22.70 21.97 2.17
CA ALA A 229 22.59 22.80 0.96
C ALA A 229 22.35 24.27 1.36
#